data_AF-A0A7X1PCI8-F1
#
_entry.id   AF-A0A7X1PCI8-F1
#
_cell.length_a   1.000
_cell.length_b   1.000
_cell.length_c   1.000
_cell.angle_alpha   90.00
_cell.angle_beta   90.00
_cell.angle_gamma   90.00
#
_symmetry.space_group_name_H-M   'P 1'
#
loop_
_entity.id
_entity.type
_entity.pdbx_description
1 polymer ?
#
loop_
_entity_poly.entity_id
_entity_poly.type
_entity_poly.pdbx_seq_one_letter_code
_entity_poly.pdbx_strand_id
1 'polypeptide(L)'
;MVGLTRKARALVRLPLVLGALALAFTAVLVAPPMRASADCVFPFTPTAYEDLKDRGLYLDTIELAAFNLLFPGDKYFGLPPIESGPRNSRITQPGKVPPILLKSISWIESSATQTAGEVPFGSIGPALVSFDCGHGVTQVTSGMTVPQGENDRGSPEQALVATHFAYNIARGARILADKWNEAPETRPVAGSDTNSHPGILENWYFAVWGYNGFSGPGANRSNHPMDPIYGNWPRAPYSCGPTDDGKGHNRGNYPYQELVFGCALNPPIVDGKALWESQAISLPDLNDSAWRNALRLDNFVFPYLRMDIQTPQPFHIDETGAPSASNRDRILGDPEMELNKSSVKVGYTKDGSSNVEVVRVSNDGTGVLAWYAVPSASWISVTPYTGVAVGDDLPCERGAPCDRVGKLEISVDVSKVPSGRRSGAVTVHMLGSDEEIEIKVDATQVQRVGVPGVTRN
;
A
#
# COMPACT_ATOMS: atom_id res chain seq x y z
N MET A 1 30.64 45.75 69.48
CA MET A 1 31.65 46.82 69.42
C MET A 1 32.94 46.23 68.91
N VAL A 2 33.44 46.77 67.78
CA VAL A 2 34.85 46.83 67.29
C VAL A 2 35.54 45.46 67.09
N GLY A 3 35.92 44.99 65.89
CA GLY A 3 36.64 45.62 64.75
C GLY A 3 37.83 44.67 64.43
N LEU A 4 38.44 44.52 63.25
CA LEU A 4 38.49 45.24 61.98
C LEU A 4 38.98 44.26 60.87
N THR A 5 38.54 44.52 59.65
CA THR A 5 39.00 44.14 58.30
C THR A 5 40.43 43.61 58.06
N ARG A 6 40.58 42.67 57.10
CA ARG A 6 41.65 42.71 56.07
C ARG A 6 41.24 42.03 54.75
N LYS A 7 41.65 42.67 53.66
CA LYS A 7 41.35 42.47 52.24
C LYS A 7 41.90 41.13 51.68
N ALA A 8 41.13 40.46 50.82
CA ALA A 8 41.62 39.39 49.93
C ALA A 8 41.55 39.84 48.46
N ARG A 9 42.67 39.63 47.75
CA ARG A 9 42.92 40.00 46.35
C ARG A 9 42.13 39.12 45.38
N ALA A 10 41.64 39.75 44.31
CA ALA A 10 41.07 39.08 43.14
C ALA A 10 42.16 38.30 42.38
N LEU A 11 41.84 37.07 41.99
CA LEU A 11 42.54 36.29 40.97
C LEU A 11 41.51 35.90 39.91
N VAL A 12 41.59 36.59 38.77
CA VAL A 12 40.83 36.31 37.55
C VAL A 12 41.32 34.96 37.00
N ARG A 13 40.41 33.98 36.88
CA ARG A 13 40.66 32.74 36.13
C ARG A 13 40.03 32.87 34.74
N LEU A 14 40.90 32.94 33.74
CA LEU A 14 40.59 32.75 32.32
C LEU A 14 40.20 31.28 32.08
N PRO A 15 39.10 30.94 31.39
CA PRO A 15 38.90 29.58 30.89
C PRO A 15 39.69 29.37 29.58
N LEU A 16 40.43 28.26 29.53
CA LEU A 16 41.08 27.72 28.35
C LEU A 16 40.06 27.49 27.22
N VAL A 17 40.36 28.03 26.04
CA VAL A 17 39.73 27.63 24.77
C VAL A 17 40.36 26.32 24.33
N LEU A 18 39.65 25.20 24.48
CA LEU A 18 39.93 23.98 23.73
C LEU A 18 39.10 24.01 22.44
N GLY A 19 39.77 24.25 21.32
CA GLY A 19 39.19 24.12 20.00
C GLY A 19 38.97 22.65 19.65
N ALA A 20 37.71 22.21 19.64
CA ALA A 20 37.32 20.97 18.99
C ALA A 20 37.06 21.26 17.51
N LEU A 21 37.96 20.80 16.64
CA LEU A 21 37.66 20.68 15.21
C LEU A 21 36.55 19.62 15.05
N ALA A 22 35.32 20.08 14.80
CA ALA A 22 34.24 19.23 14.34
C ALA A 22 34.47 18.90 12.86
N LEU A 23 35.04 17.74 12.57
CA LEU A 23 34.94 17.13 11.24
C LEU A 23 33.48 16.73 11.04
N ALA A 24 32.75 17.52 10.26
CA ALA A 24 31.44 17.16 9.75
C ALA A 24 31.61 16.01 8.74
N PHE A 25 31.53 14.77 9.23
CA PHE A 25 31.18 13.64 8.37
C PHE A 25 29.70 13.78 8.01
N THR A 26 29.42 14.27 6.81
CA THR A 26 28.14 14.05 6.14
C THR A 26 28.01 12.55 5.87
N ALA A 27 27.50 11.81 6.85
CA ALA A 27 26.95 10.49 6.59
C ALA A 27 25.72 10.70 5.70
N VAL A 28 25.91 10.52 4.39
CA VAL A 28 24.79 10.23 3.49
C VAL A 28 24.23 8.91 4.02
N LEU A 29 23.14 9.00 4.77
CA LEU A 29 22.29 7.85 5.08
C LEU A 29 21.68 7.41 3.75
N VAL A 30 22.42 6.58 3.02
CA VAL A 30 21.82 5.73 1.99
C VAL A 30 20.93 4.78 2.77
N ALA A 31 19.62 5.05 2.77
CA ALA A 31 18.65 4.08 3.24
C ALA A 31 18.95 2.77 2.47
N PRO A 32 19.16 1.63 3.17
CA PRO A 32 19.28 0.37 2.47
C PRO A 32 17.99 0.17 1.64
N PRO A 33 18.07 -0.42 0.44
CA PRO A 33 16.85 -0.77 -0.30
C PRO A 33 15.98 -1.59 0.65
N MET A 34 14.70 -1.21 0.78
CA MET A 34 13.73 -1.94 1.58
C MET A 34 13.71 -3.38 1.04
N ARG A 35 14.42 -4.28 1.70
CA ARG A 35 14.21 -5.71 1.49
C ARG A 35 12.77 -5.96 1.91
N ALA A 36 11.97 -6.50 1.00
CA ALA A 36 10.73 -7.18 1.39
C ALA A 36 11.08 -8.09 2.58
N SER A 37 10.28 -8.02 3.65
CA SER A 37 10.45 -8.93 4.78
C SER A 37 10.51 -10.35 4.23
N ALA A 38 11.33 -11.23 4.84
CA ALA A 38 11.42 -12.63 4.41
C ALA A 38 10.07 -13.36 4.41
N ASP A 39 9.05 -12.74 5.03
CA ASP A 39 7.69 -13.23 5.19
C ASP A 39 6.67 -12.53 4.26
N CYS A 40 7.09 -11.77 3.25
CA CYS A 40 6.16 -11.22 2.25
C CYS A 40 5.96 -12.17 1.07
N VAL A 41 4.78 -12.09 0.44
CA VAL A 41 4.38 -12.98 -0.67
C VAL A 41 5.41 -13.05 -1.81
N PHE A 42 6.07 -11.94 -2.14
CA PHE A 42 7.07 -11.90 -3.21
C PHE A 42 8.48 -11.92 -2.60
N PRO A 43 9.38 -12.80 -3.08
CA PRO A 43 10.78 -12.83 -2.65
C PRO A 43 11.62 -11.69 -3.26
N PHE A 44 10.98 -10.81 -4.04
CA PHE A 44 11.51 -9.58 -4.63
C PHE A 44 10.44 -8.50 -4.52
N THR A 45 10.80 -7.23 -4.78
CA THR A 45 9.81 -6.15 -4.86
C THR A 45 9.32 -6.03 -6.31
N PRO A 46 8.04 -6.31 -6.61
CA PRO A 46 7.50 -6.10 -7.95
C PRO A 46 7.62 -4.64 -8.38
N THR A 47 7.59 -4.39 -9.69
CA THR A 47 7.49 -3.01 -10.20
C THR A 47 6.04 -2.58 -10.35
N ALA A 48 5.79 -1.29 -10.14
CA ALA A 48 4.50 -0.64 -10.36
C ALA A 48 4.72 0.75 -10.98
N TYR A 49 3.65 1.31 -11.55
CA TYR A 49 3.62 2.69 -12.05
C TYR A 49 3.22 3.64 -10.92
N GLU A 50 3.81 4.83 -10.88
CA GLU A 50 3.46 5.92 -9.95
C GLU A 50 2.72 7.04 -10.67
N ASP A 51 1.62 7.53 -10.08
CA ASP A 51 0.87 8.66 -10.61
C ASP A 51 1.68 9.97 -10.58
N LEU A 52 1.12 11.02 -11.19
CA LEU A 52 1.59 12.37 -11.02
C LEU A 52 1.41 12.87 -9.59
N LYS A 53 2.14 13.93 -9.27
CA LYS A 53 2.18 14.56 -7.95
C LYS A 53 0.78 14.93 -7.42
N ASP A 54 -0.14 15.30 -8.31
CA ASP A 54 -1.51 15.69 -7.99
C ASP A 54 -2.45 14.52 -7.65
N ARG A 55 -1.99 13.27 -7.81
CA ARG A 55 -2.74 12.04 -7.51
C ARG A 55 -4.05 11.89 -8.27
N GLY A 56 -4.23 12.62 -9.37
CA GLY A 56 -5.50 12.67 -10.10
C GLY A 56 -5.98 11.28 -10.56
N LEU A 57 -5.07 10.48 -11.14
CA LEU A 57 -5.41 9.14 -11.63
C LEU A 57 -5.87 8.23 -10.48
N TYR A 58 -5.18 8.29 -9.34
CA TYR A 58 -5.51 7.46 -8.18
C TYR A 58 -6.80 7.90 -7.49
N LEU A 59 -7.05 9.21 -7.39
CA LEU A 59 -8.27 9.74 -6.79
C LEU A 59 -9.50 9.40 -7.63
N ASP A 60 -9.41 9.50 -8.96
CA ASP A 60 -10.47 9.07 -9.88
C ASP A 60 -10.75 7.56 -9.74
N THR A 61 -9.69 6.78 -9.55
CA THR A 61 -9.77 5.32 -9.36
C THR A 61 -10.42 4.96 -8.03
N ILE A 62 -10.11 5.71 -6.96
CA ILE A 62 -10.75 5.58 -5.66
C ILE A 62 -12.26 5.82 -5.77
N GLU A 63 -12.70 6.80 -6.56
CA GLU A 63 -14.13 7.01 -6.79
C GLU A 63 -14.76 5.82 -7.51
N LEU A 64 -14.18 5.33 -8.60
CA LEU A 64 -14.71 4.14 -9.29
C LEU A 64 -14.77 2.91 -8.37
N ALA A 65 -13.73 2.66 -7.58
CA ALA A 65 -13.69 1.56 -6.62
C ALA A 65 -14.79 1.68 -5.56
N ALA A 66 -15.00 2.90 -5.04
CA ALA A 66 -15.96 3.18 -3.99
C ALA A 66 -17.41 2.91 -4.40
N PHE A 67 -17.72 3.01 -5.70
CA PHE A 67 -19.03 2.70 -6.28
C PHE A 67 -19.11 1.31 -6.96
N ASN A 68 -18.12 0.43 -6.75
CA ASN A 68 -18.04 -0.89 -7.38
C ASN A 68 -18.00 -0.85 -8.93
N LEU A 69 -17.43 0.21 -9.51
CA LEU A 69 -17.40 0.42 -10.97
C LEU A 69 -16.14 -0.11 -11.65
N LEU A 70 -15.11 -0.53 -10.89
CA LEU A 70 -13.89 -1.14 -11.47
C LEU A 70 -14.09 -2.60 -11.85
N PHE A 71 -14.56 -3.43 -10.90
CA PHE A 71 -14.65 -4.88 -11.06
C PHE A 71 -15.95 -5.46 -10.49
N PRO A 72 -17.14 -5.00 -10.93
CA PRO A 72 -18.42 -5.46 -10.40
C PRO A 72 -18.57 -6.98 -10.55
N GLY A 73 -18.88 -7.66 -9.45
CA GLY A 73 -19.07 -9.12 -9.42
C GLY A 73 -17.78 -9.94 -9.25
N ASP A 74 -16.61 -9.30 -9.34
CA ASP A 74 -15.34 -9.97 -9.04
C ASP A 74 -15.27 -10.34 -7.54
N LYS A 75 -14.85 -11.58 -7.24
CA LYS A 75 -14.84 -12.11 -5.87
C LYS A 75 -13.71 -11.58 -5.00
N TYR A 76 -12.66 -11.02 -5.60
CA TYR A 76 -11.47 -10.56 -4.89
C TYR A 76 -11.31 -9.03 -4.92
N PHE A 77 -11.73 -8.39 -6.01
CA PHE A 77 -11.59 -6.95 -6.26
C PHE A 77 -12.93 -6.20 -6.26
N GLY A 78 -14.05 -6.87 -6.55
CA GLY A 78 -15.37 -6.24 -6.52
C GLY A 78 -15.87 -5.98 -5.10
N LEU A 79 -16.68 -4.94 -4.90
CA LEU A 79 -17.32 -4.70 -3.61
C LEU A 79 -18.38 -5.77 -3.31
N PRO A 80 -18.39 -6.36 -2.10
CA PRO A 80 -19.50 -7.18 -1.65
C PRO A 80 -20.74 -6.30 -1.39
N PRO A 81 -21.94 -6.89 -1.27
CA PRO A 81 -23.09 -6.20 -0.70
C PRO A 81 -22.76 -5.63 0.68
N ILE A 82 -23.34 -4.47 1.00
CA ILE A 82 -23.15 -3.80 2.29
C ILE A 82 -24.34 -4.08 3.20
N GLU A 83 -24.07 -4.47 4.43
CA GLU A 83 -25.10 -4.69 5.43
C GLU A 83 -25.56 -3.39 6.10
N SER A 84 -26.83 -3.30 6.48
CA SER A 84 -27.38 -2.19 7.25
C SER A 84 -28.56 -2.67 8.09
N GLY A 85 -29.10 -1.84 8.96
CA GLY A 85 -30.17 -2.20 9.87
C GLY A 85 -29.72 -2.41 11.31
N PRO A 86 -30.65 -2.61 12.24
CA PRO A 86 -30.34 -2.94 13.63
C PRO A 86 -29.50 -4.21 13.74
N ARG A 87 -28.74 -4.36 14.83
CA ARG A 87 -27.91 -5.54 15.15
C ARG A 87 -28.63 -6.88 14.91
N ASN A 88 -29.89 -6.99 15.30
CA ASN A 88 -30.64 -8.26 15.21
C ASN A 88 -31.46 -8.42 13.92
N SER A 89 -31.32 -7.49 12.96
CA SER A 89 -32.14 -7.45 11.75
C SER A 89 -31.39 -6.76 10.61
N ARG A 90 -30.22 -7.29 10.24
CA ARG A 90 -29.40 -6.78 9.15
C ARG A 90 -30.02 -7.12 7.79
N ILE A 91 -29.90 -6.20 6.84
CA ILE A 91 -30.28 -6.35 5.44
C ILE A 91 -29.09 -5.97 4.55
N THR A 92 -28.99 -6.61 3.38
CA THR A 92 -27.95 -6.30 2.40
C THR A 92 -28.46 -5.37 1.32
N GLN A 93 -27.61 -4.46 0.85
CA GLN A 93 -27.84 -3.62 -0.32
C GLN A 93 -26.59 -3.59 -1.23
N PRO A 94 -26.69 -3.07 -2.47
CA PRO A 94 -25.52 -2.94 -3.33
C PRO A 94 -24.36 -2.24 -2.64
N GLY A 95 -23.14 -2.74 -2.85
CA GLY A 95 -21.96 -2.24 -2.17
C GLY A 95 -21.57 -0.84 -2.61
N LYS A 96 -21.46 0.07 -1.64
CA LYS A 96 -20.83 1.39 -1.76
C LYS A 96 -20.06 1.67 -0.48
N VAL A 97 -18.81 2.11 -0.60
CA VAL A 97 -18.04 2.70 0.51
C VAL A 97 -17.95 4.23 0.28
N PRO A 98 -17.89 5.08 1.32
CA PRO A 98 -17.74 6.52 1.12
C PRO A 98 -16.39 6.85 0.46
N PRO A 99 -16.37 7.47 -0.74
CA PRO A 99 -15.12 7.78 -1.43
C PRO A 99 -14.16 8.62 -0.60
N ILE A 100 -14.69 9.57 0.19
CA ILE A 100 -13.88 10.43 1.05
C ILE A 100 -13.10 9.66 2.13
N LEU A 101 -13.70 8.61 2.69
CA LEU A 101 -13.02 7.76 3.68
C LEU A 101 -11.94 6.94 3.01
N LEU A 102 -12.20 6.42 1.81
CA LEU A 102 -11.19 5.68 1.05
C LEU A 102 -10.02 6.58 0.60
N LYS A 103 -10.28 7.83 0.16
CA LYS A 103 -9.24 8.84 -0.11
C LYS A 103 -8.38 9.11 1.12
N SER A 104 -9.02 9.31 2.26
CA SER A 104 -8.35 9.59 3.53
C SER A 104 -7.53 8.39 4.02
N ILE A 105 -8.06 7.17 3.90
CA ILE A 105 -7.34 5.93 4.18
C ILE A 105 -6.11 5.82 3.28
N SER A 106 -6.26 5.92 1.95
CA SER A 106 -5.15 5.85 1.01
C SER A 106 -4.03 6.86 1.34
N TRP A 107 -4.40 8.06 1.77
CA TRP A 107 -3.42 9.06 2.19
C TRP A 107 -2.73 8.71 3.52
N ILE A 108 -3.48 8.28 4.53
CA ILE A 108 -2.88 7.86 5.81
C ILE A 108 -1.99 6.63 5.62
N GLU A 109 -2.37 5.70 4.76
CA GLU A 109 -1.64 4.46 4.52
C GLU A 109 -0.34 4.70 3.74
N SER A 110 -0.38 5.45 2.64
CA SER A 110 0.80 5.60 1.76
C SER A 110 1.05 6.99 1.20
N SER A 111 0.34 8.03 1.67
CA SER A 111 0.25 9.32 0.95
C SER A 111 -0.31 9.15 -0.48
N ALA A 112 -1.19 8.15 -0.64
CA ALA A 112 -1.75 7.71 -1.91
C ALA A 112 -0.67 7.46 -2.98
N THR A 113 0.35 6.66 -2.66
CA THR A 113 1.37 6.23 -3.63
C THR A 113 1.31 4.72 -3.87
N GLN A 114 1.62 4.30 -5.09
CA GLN A 114 1.72 2.88 -5.45
C GLN A 114 3.17 2.40 -5.36
N THR A 115 4.15 3.28 -5.59
CA THR A 115 5.57 2.96 -5.58
C THR A 115 6.30 3.49 -4.35
N ALA A 116 7.52 3.01 -4.13
CA ALA A 116 8.44 3.53 -3.13
C ALA A 116 8.71 5.04 -3.34
N GLY A 117 9.01 5.76 -2.26
CA GLY A 117 9.05 7.23 -2.25
C GLY A 117 10.17 7.86 -3.07
N GLU A 118 11.19 7.10 -3.46
CA GLU A 118 12.28 7.52 -4.34
C GLU A 118 11.93 7.46 -5.84
N VAL A 119 10.79 6.86 -6.20
CA VAL A 119 10.37 6.73 -7.59
C VAL A 119 9.81 8.08 -8.08
N PRO A 120 10.34 8.64 -9.19
CA PRO A 120 9.81 9.87 -9.76
C PRO A 120 8.36 9.71 -10.21
N PHE A 121 7.59 10.79 -10.17
CA PHE A 121 6.20 10.75 -10.60
C PHE A 121 6.05 10.41 -12.08
N GLY A 122 5.00 9.65 -12.42
CA GLY A 122 4.77 9.17 -13.78
C GLY A 122 5.81 8.16 -14.27
N SER A 123 6.49 7.44 -13.37
CA SER A 123 7.52 6.45 -13.72
C SER A 123 7.18 5.06 -13.18
N ILE A 124 7.79 4.04 -13.79
CA ILE A 124 7.82 2.69 -13.24
C ILE A 124 8.95 2.61 -12.21
N GLY A 125 8.69 1.99 -11.07
CA GLY A 125 9.72 1.69 -10.07
C GLY A 125 9.28 0.59 -9.11
N PRO A 126 10.08 0.30 -8.06
CA PRO A 126 9.70 -0.65 -7.03
C PRO A 126 8.36 -0.26 -6.39
N ALA A 127 7.44 -1.22 -6.28
CA ALA A 127 6.19 -1.05 -5.56
C ALA A 127 6.45 -0.65 -4.09
N LEU A 128 5.55 0.14 -3.52
CA LEU A 128 5.58 0.45 -2.09
C LEU A 128 5.19 -0.81 -1.31
N VAL A 129 6.12 -1.32 -0.51
CA VAL A 129 5.90 -2.48 0.37
C VAL A 129 6.31 -2.11 1.79
N SER A 130 5.37 -2.12 2.73
CA SER A 130 5.66 -1.89 4.14
C SER A 130 6.28 -3.11 4.81
N PHE A 131 6.80 -2.92 6.03
CA PHE A 131 7.43 -3.97 6.83
C PHE A 131 6.48 -5.12 7.19
N ASP A 132 5.17 -4.87 7.21
CA ASP A 132 4.11 -5.85 7.43
C ASP A 132 3.49 -6.39 6.14
N CYS A 133 4.15 -6.18 4.99
CA CYS A 133 3.73 -6.66 3.66
C CYS A 133 2.48 -5.96 3.09
N GLY A 134 2.18 -4.75 3.54
CA GLY A 134 1.20 -3.87 2.93
C GLY A 134 1.70 -3.32 1.60
N HIS A 135 0.89 -3.45 0.54
CA HIS A 135 1.26 -3.03 -0.81
C HIS A 135 0.50 -1.79 -1.25
N GLY A 136 1.21 -0.84 -1.88
CA GLY A 136 0.65 0.22 -2.72
C GLY A 136 -0.27 1.23 -2.03
N VAL A 137 -1.17 1.80 -2.84
CA VAL A 137 -2.01 2.98 -2.49
C VAL A 137 -2.84 2.78 -1.22
N THR A 138 -3.36 1.58 -1.01
CA THR A 138 -4.25 1.29 0.13
C THR A 138 -3.60 0.40 1.19
N GLN A 139 -2.28 0.17 1.08
CA GLN A 139 -1.48 -0.72 1.93
C GLN A 139 -2.16 -2.08 2.18
N VAL A 140 -2.49 -2.77 1.09
CA VAL A 140 -3.15 -4.08 1.17
C VAL A 140 -2.20 -5.11 1.79
N THR A 141 -2.44 -5.45 3.05
CA THR A 141 -1.70 -6.51 3.78
C THR A 141 -2.43 -7.85 3.79
N SER A 142 -3.77 -7.81 3.79
CA SER A 142 -4.61 -9.01 3.92
C SER A 142 -4.45 -9.93 2.72
N GLY A 143 -3.82 -11.09 2.94
CA GLY A 143 -3.51 -12.05 1.89
C GLY A 143 -2.18 -11.79 1.18
N MET A 144 -1.31 -10.90 1.67
CA MET A 144 -0.02 -10.54 1.04
C MET A 144 1.22 -11.03 1.81
N THR A 145 1.05 -11.86 2.84
CA THR A 145 2.15 -12.43 3.65
C THR A 145 2.53 -13.86 3.25
N VAL A 146 1.69 -14.57 2.51
CA VAL A 146 1.98 -15.96 2.12
C VAL A 146 1.65 -16.13 0.64
N PRO A 147 2.54 -16.77 -0.15
CA PRO A 147 2.23 -17.23 -1.50
C PRO A 147 0.93 -18.04 -1.55
N GLN A 148 -0.01 -17.61 -2.38
CA GLN A 148 -1.26 -18.34 -2.65
C GLN A 148 -1.27 -19.01 -4.03
N GLY A 149 -0.27 -18.73 -4.86
CA GLY A 149 -0.09 -19.33 -6.17
C GLY A 149 0.69 -20.64 -6.13
N GLU A 150 0.93 -21.19 -7.31
CA GLU A 150 1.65 -22.46 -7.47
C GLU A 150 3.15 -22.33 -7.18
N ASN A 151 3.79 -23.43 -6.77
CA ASN A 151 5.23 -23.53 -6.57
C ASN A 151 5.79 -22.45 -5.62
N ASP A 152 5.06 -22.16 -4.54
CA ASP A 152 5.38 -21.14 -3.53
C ASP A 152 5.54 -19.72 -4.11
N ARG A 153 4.86 -19.43 -5.24
CA ARG A 153 4.82 -18.08 -5.85
C ARG A 153 3.57 -17.33 -5.44
N GLY A 154 3.67 -16.01 -5.42
CA GLY A 154 2.50 -15.14 -5.35
C GLY A 154 1.51 -15.45 -6.48
N SER A 155 0.22 -15.48 -6.19
CA SER A 155 -0.85 -15.71 -7.17
C SER A 155 -0.99 -14.53 -8.14
N PRO A 156 -1.69 -14.72 -9.27
CA PRO A 156 -2.07 -13.62 -10.18
C PRO A 156 -2.78 -12.46 -9.47
N GLU A 157 -3.67 -12.73 -8.52
CA GLU A 157 -4.35 -11.68 -7.74
C GLU A 157 -3.39 -10.93 -6.83
N GLN A 158 -2.46 -11.63 -6.17
CA GLN A 158 -1.42 -10.99 -5.37
C GLN A 158 -0.50 -10.13 -6.26
N ALA A 159 -0.22 -10.57 -7.48
CA ALA A 159 0.55 -9.81 -8.45
C ALA A 159 -0.20 -8.53 -8.85
N LEU A 160 -1.48 -8.63 -9.21
CA LEU A 160 -2.32 -7.47 -9.52
C LEU A 160 -2.37 -6.44 -8.38
N VAL A 161 -2.50 -6.88 -7.12
CA VAL A 161 -2.47 -5.99 -5.94
C VAL A 161 -1.13 -5.25 -5.83
N ALA A 162 -0.01 -5.92 -6.11
CA ALA A 162 1.31 -5.34 -5.97
C ALA A 162 1.69 -4.42 -7.13
N THR A 163 1.24 -4.71 -8.35
CA THR A 163 1.75 -4.08 -9.58
C THR A 163 0.79 -3.04 -10.16
N HIS A 164 -0.53 -3.19 -9.99
CA HIS A 164 -1.52 -2.34 -10.65
C HIS A 164 -2.38 -1.55 -9.65
N PHE A 165 -2.33 -0.21 -9.71
CA PHE A 165 -3.00 0.68 -8.76
C PHE A 165 -4.52 0.47 -8.70
N ALA A 166 -5.21 0.27 -9.84
CA ALA A 166 -6.66 0.02 -9.84
C ALA A 166 -7.08 -1.24 -9.06
N TYR A 167 -6.33 -2.34 -9.21
CA TYR A 167 -6.57 -3.57 -8.45
C TYR A 167 -6.19 -3.42 -6.97
N ASN A 168 -5.12 -2.68 -6.67
CA ASN A 168 -4.76 -2.32 -5.29
C ASN A 168 -5.89 -1.53 -4.60
N ILE A 169 -6.35 -0.45 -5.23
CA ILE A 169 -7.40 0.44 -4.71
C ILE A 169 -8.73 -0.30 -4.60
N ALA A 170 -9.10 -1.11 -5.60
CA ALA A 170 -10.31 -1.94 -5.54
C ALA A 170 -10.26 -2.93 -4.37
N ARG A 171 -9.10 -3.56 -4.14
CA ARG A 171 -8.90 -4.45 -3.00
C ARG A 171 -8.99 -3.71 -1.66
N GLY A 172 -8.43 -2.50 -1.55
CA GLY A 172 -8.59 -1.63 -0.38
C GLY A 172 -10.05 -1.25 -0.12
N ALA A 173 -10.80 -0.85 -1.17
CA ALA A 173 -12.23 -0.56 -1.07
C ALA A 173 -13.02 -1.78 -0.57
N ARG A 174 -12.72 -2.96 -1.11
CA ARG A 174 -13.30 -4.22 -0.65
C ARG A 174 -12.97 -4.51 0.80
N ILE A 175 -11.72 -4.33 1.23
CA ILE A 175 -11.33 -4.54 2.64
C ILE A 175 -12.16 -3.64 3.55
N LEU A 176 -12.35 -2.36 3.20
CA LEU A 176 -13.18 -1.45 3.98
C LEU A 176 -14.65 -1.93 4.06
N ALA A 177 -15.21 -2.44 2.96
CA ALA A 177 -16.54 -3.05 2.94
C ALA A 177 -16.61 -4.33 3.79
N ASP A 178 -15.59 -5.18 3.72
CA ASP A 178 -15.48 -6.38 4.56
C ASP A 178 -15.43 -5.96 6.05
N LYS A 179 -14.66 -4.93 6.43
CA LYS A 179 -14.61 -4.40 7.80
C LYS A 179 -15.93 -3.84 8.29
N TRP A 180 -16.72 -3.25 7.41
CA TRP A 180 -18.07 -2.83 7.74
C TRP A 180 -18.98 -4.03 8.01
N ASN A 181 -18.91 -5.06 7.16
CA ASN A 181 -19.71 -6.28 7.28
C ASN A 181 -19.24 -7.22 8.41
N GLU A 182 -18.12 -6.95 9.08
CA GLU A 182 -17.72 -7.68 10.29
C GLU A 182 -18.67 -7.38 11.48
N ALA A 183 -19.47 -6.31 11.40
CA ALA A 183 -20.51 -5.98 12.36
C ALA A 183 -21.88 -6.53 11.89
N PRO A 184 -22.63 -7.23 12.76
CA PRO A 184 -22.49 -7.26 14.23
C PRO A 184 -21.68 -8.42 14.83
N GLU A 185 -21.23 -9.40 14.05
CA GLU A 185 -20.76 -10.71 14.52
C GLU A 185 -19.45 -10.61 15.30
N THR A 186 -18.50 -9.83 14.78
CA THR A 186 -17.15 -9.72 15.32
C THR A 186 -16.74 -8.28 15.60
N ARG A 187 -17.63 -7.31 15.30
CA ARG A 187 -17.45 -5.89 15.55
C ARG A 187 -18.69 -5.24 16.16
N PRO A 188 -18.52 -4.11 16.88
CA PRO A 188 -19.65 -3.31 17.31
C PRO A 188 -20.29 -2.57 16.14
N VAL A 189 -21.52 -2.13 16.35
CA VAL A 189 -22.34 -1.41 15.38
C VAL A 189 -22.28 0.08 15.69
N ALA A 190 -21.97 0.90 14.67
CA ALA A 190 -22.18 2.34 14.73
C ALA A 190 -23.49 2.71 14.03
N GLY A 191 -24.18 3.73 14.55
CA GLY A 191 -25.49 4.16 14.07
C GLY A 191 -26.64 3.27 14.51
N SER A 192 -26.61 2.81 15.76
CA SER A 192 -27.72 2.05 16.35
C SER A 192 -29.08 2.78 16.32
N ASP A 193 -29.07 4.11 16.24
CA ASP A 193 -30.22 5.02 16.13
C ASP A 193 -30.59 5.38 14.68
N THR A 194 -29.68 5.16 13.72
CA THR A 194 -29.89 5.44 12.28
C THR A 194 -29.93 4.17 11.45
N ASN A 195 -30.12 3.01 12.08
CA ASN A 195 -30.10 1.69 11.43
C ASN A 195 -28.80 1.44 10.64
N SER A 196 -27.66 1.95 11.13
CA SER A 196 -26.36 1.89 10.45
C SER A 196 -26.45 2.26 8.97
N HIS A 197 -27.16 3.34 8.64
CA HIS A 197 -27.29 3.78 7.27
C HIS A 197 -25.90 4.06 6.67
N PRO A 198 -25.45 3.33 5.61
CA PRO A 198 -24.07 3.45 5.11
C PRO A 198 -23.80 4.74 4.34
N GLY A 199 -24.85 5.48 3.96
CA GLY A 199 -24.71 6.84 3.46
C GLY A 199 -24.32 7.87 4.52
N ILE A 200 -24.32 7.52 5.82
CA ILE A 200 -23.86 8.42 6.90
C ILE A 200 -22.38 8.11 7.17
N LEU A 201 -21.51 9.11 7.06
CA LEU A 201 -20.06 8.95 7.17
C LEU A 201 -19.64 8.40 8.54
N GLU A 202 -20.23 8.93 9.61
CA GLU A 202 -19.86 8.57 10.98
C GLU A 202 -20.22 7.13 11.34
N ASN A 203 -21.16 6.51 10.63
CA ASN A 203 -21.50 5.10 10.85
C ASN A 203 -20.36 4.15 10.42
N TRP A 204 -19.38 4.63 9.64
CA TRP A 204 -18.20 3.85 9.26
C TRP A 204 -17.11 3.79 10.34
N TYR A 205 -17.34 4.42 11.51
CA TYR A 205 -16.34 4.56 12.58
C TYR A 205 -15.60 3.25 12.93
N PHE A 206 -16.33 2.15 13.14
CA PHE A 206 -15.71 0.86 13.47
C PHE A 206 -15.09 0.15 12.27
N ALA A 207 -15.59 0.37 11.06
CA ALA A 207 -14.98 -0.15 9.84
C ALA A 207 -13.62 0.53 9.59
N VAL A 208 -13.57 1.86 9.75
CA VAL A 208 -12.33 2.65 9.68
C VAL A 208 -11.34 2.20 10.76
N TRP A 209 -11.79 2.01 12.00
CA TRP A 209 -10.94 1.40 13.05
C TRP A 209 -10.39 0.04 12.59
N GLY A 210 -11.27 -0.83 12.11
CA GLY A 210 -10.93 -2.18 11.67
C GLY A 210 -9.98 -2.24 10.47
N TYR A 211 -9.92 -1.19 9.66
CA TYR A 211 -9.06 -1.14 8.46
C TYR A 211 -7.58 -1.26 8.82
N ASN A 212 -7.11 -0.41 9.75
CA ASN A 212 -5.73 -0.49 10.26
C ASN A 212 -5.55 -1.61 11.28
N GLY A 213 -6.58 -1.84 12.10
CA GLY A 213 -6.59 -2.89 13.10
C GLY A 213 -7.47 -2.53 14.28
N PHE A 214 -8.44 -3.37 14.58
CA PHE A 214 -9.33 -3.22 15.74
C PHE A 214 -8.62 -3.65 17.03
N SER A 215 -7.62 -2.88 17.43
CA SER A 215 -6.78 -3.11 18.60
C SER A 215 -7.04 -2.11 19.72
N GLY A 216 -6.71 -2.51 20.95
CA GLY A 216 -6.76 -1.66 22.14
C GLY A 216 -5.52 -1.79 23.02
N PRO A 217 -5.59 -1.32 24.28
CA PRO A 217 -4.44 -1.32 25.17
C PRO A 217 -3.79 -2.71 25.31
N GLY A 218 -2.46 -2.75 25.24
CA GLY A 218 -1.67 -3.99 25.31
C GLY A 218 -1.33 -4.62 23.95
N ALA A 219 -1.86 -4.11 22.84
CA ALA A 219 -1.36 -4.44 21.51
C ALA A 219 -0.03 -3.70 21.21
N ASN A 220 0.77 -4.21 20.26
CA ASN A 220 1.99 -3.53 19.78
C ASN A 220 1.72 -2.10 19.30
N ARG A 221 0.55 -1.87 18.71
CA ARG A 221 -0.04 -0.55 18.47
C ARG A 221 -1.52 -0.63 18.82
N SER A 222 -1.92 0.15 19.82
CA SER A 222 -3.33 0.39 20.12
C SER A 222 -3.96 1.23 19.01
N ASN A 223 -5.28 1.14 18.85
CA ASN A 223 -6.09 2.06 18.06
C ASN A 223 -7.35 2.48 18.83
N HIS A 224 -7.37 2.26 20.15
CA HIS A 224 -8.53 2.55 20.97
C HIS A 224 -8.52 4.04 21.37
N PRO A 225 -9.60 4.80 21.11
CA PRO A 225 -9.64 6.25 21.38
C PRO A 225 -9.54 6.66 22.85
N MET A 226 -9.78 5.73 23.78
CA MET A 226 -9.68 5.94 25.23
C MET A 226 -8.38 5.37 25.81
N ASP A 227 -7.46 4.91 24.95
CA ASP A 227 -6.14 4.49 25.41
C ASP A 227 -5.34 5.71 25.91
N PRO A 228 -4.84 5.70 27.15
CA PRO A 228 -4.05 6.81 27.70
C PRO A 228 -2.80 7.17 26.89
N ILE A 229 -2.30 6.31 25.99
CA ILE A 229 -1.16 6.67 25.12
C ILE A 229 -1.43 7.92 24.27
N TYR A 230 -2.70 8.19 23.96
CA TYR A 230 -3.13 9.33 23.15
C TYR A 230 -3.45 10.58 23.97
N GLY A 231 -3.13 10.58 25.27
CA GLY A 231 -3.42 11.70 26.15
C GLY A 231 -4.91 11.94 26.39
N ASN A 232 -5.23 13.14 26.91
CA ASN A 232 -6.58 13.49 27.33
C ASN A 232 -7.45 13.91 26.14
N TRP A 233 -8.73 13.55 26.20
CA TRP A 233 -9.78 14.10 25.34
C TRP A 233 -10.26 15.47 25.84
N PRO A 234 -10.65 16.41 24.96
CA PRO A 234 -10.53 16.36 23.49
C PRO A 234 -9.10 16.64 23.03
N ARG A 235 -8.67 15.93 21.99
CA ARG A 235 -7.41 16.20 21.28
C ARG A 235 -7.60 17.34 20.28
N ALA A 236 -6.53 18.06 19.96
CA ALA A 236 -6.54 18.97 18.82
C ALA A 236 -6.90 18.16 17.55
N PRO A 237 -7.81 18.61 16.67
CA PRO A 237 -8.16 17.86 15.46
C PRO A 237 -6.93 17.51 14.64
N TYR A 238 -6.89 16.29 14.08
CA TYR A 238 -5.83 15.92 13.16
C TYR A 238 -6.04 16.58 11.79
N SER A 239 -4.94 16.91 11.11
CA SER A 239 -4.96 17.49 9.79
C SER A 239 -3.98 16.80 8.86
N CYS A 240 -4.41 16.56 7.62
CA CYS A 240 -3.52 16.22 6.52
C CYS A 240 -3.04 17.45 5.74
N GLY A 241 -3.56 18.64 6.06
CA GLY A 241 -3.23 19.91 5.42
C GLY A 241 -1.87 20.48 5.83
N PRO A 242 -1.66 21.80 5.63
CA PRO A 242 -0.41 22.47 5.98
C PRO A 242 -0.08 22.35 7.48
N THR A 243 1.20 22.16 7.81
CA THR A 243 1.66 21.96 9.20
C THR A 243 1.46 23.19 10.11
N ASP A 244 1.20 24.36 9.54
CA ASP A 244 1.01 25.63 10.24
C ASP A 244 -0.47 26.03 10.40
N ASP A 245 -1.41 25.13 10.11
CA ASP A 245 -2.86 25.35 10.21
C ASP A 245 -3.42 25.33 11.65
N GLY A 246 -2.55 25.22 12.66
CA GLY A 246 -2.91 25.19 14.08
C GLY A 246 -3.51 23.86 14.56
N LYS A 247 -3.43 22.79 13.77
CA LYS A 247 -3.97 21.46 14.08
C LYS A 247 -2.86 20.44 14.41
N GLY A 248 -3.26 19.21 14.70
CA GLY A 248 -2.34 18.11 14.95
C GLY A 248 -1.83 17.46 13.67
N HIS A 249 -0.51 17.24 13.59
CA HIS A 249 0.17 16.64 12.43
C HIS A 249 1.01 15.41 12.77
N ASN A 250 1.22 15.14 14.07
CA ASN A 250 1.96 13.96 14.51
C ASN A 250 1.01 12.76 14.63
N ARG A 251 1.05 11.88 13.62
CA ARG A 251 0.23 10.66 13.55
C ARG A 251 0.28 9.79 14.81
N GLY A 252 1.42 9.75 15.50
CA GLY A 252 1.60 8.93 16.70
C GLY A 252 0.75 9.36 17.90
N ASN A 253 0.18 10.57 17.86
CA ASN A 253 -0.64 11.11 18.94
C ASN A 253 -2.14 10.80 18.80
N TYR A 254 -2.55 10.06 17.76
CA TYR A 254 -3.95 9.84 17.42
C TYR A 254 -4.25 8.37 17.15
N PRO A 255 -5.44 7.87 17.55
CA PRO A 255 -5.94 6.60 17.06
C PRO A 255 -6.38 6.74 15.59
N TYR A 256 -6.40 5.63 14.85
CA TYR A 256 -6.54 5.64 13.40
C TYR A 256 -7.81 6.36 12.87
N GLN A 257 -8.93 6.28 13.58
CA GLN A 257 -10.18 6.91 13.17
C GLN A 257 -10.09 8.44 13.19
N GLU A 258 -9.37 9.00 14.16
CA GLU A 258 -9.11 10.44 14.24
C GLU A 258 -8.20 10.92 13.11
N LEU A 259 -7.25 10.07 12.66
CA LEU A 259 -6.43 10.35 11.48
C LEU A 259 -7.28 10.44 10.22
N VAL A 260 -8.08 9.40 9.95
CA VAL A 260 -8.90 9.30 8.73
C VAL A 260 -9.97 10.39 8.70
N PHE A 261 -10.72 10.59 9.79
CA PHE A 261 -11.75 11.62 9.84
C PHE A 261 -11.12 13.03 9.80
N GLY A 262 -9.96 13.22 10.42
CA GLY A 262 -9.19 14.45 10.34
C GLY A 262 -8.78 14.81 8.91
N CYS A 263 -8.40 13.83 8.09
CA CYS A 263 -8.01 14.05 6.69
C CYS A 263 -9.21 14.22 5.74
N ALA A 264 -10.34 13.59 6.05
CA ALA A 264 -11.59 13.86 5.35
C ALA A 264 -11.99 15.34 5.48
N LEU A 265 -11.86 15.88 6.70
CA LEU A 265 -12.13 17.29 7.00
C LEU A 265 -11.00 18.24 6.54
N ASN A 266 -9.75 17.81 6.63
CA ASN A 266 -8.58 18.64 6.37
C ASN A 266 -7.67 17.97 5.33
N PRO A 267 -8.04 18.02 4.04
CA PRO A 267 -7.30 17.36 2.98
C PRO A 267 -5.85 17.85 2.86
N PRO A 268 -4.95 16.99 2.37
CA PRO A 268 -3.61 17.40 1.99
C PRO A 268 -3.64 18.40 0.84
N ILE A 269 -2.65 19.30 0.86
CA ILE A 269 -2.46 20.32 -0.16
C ILE A 269 -1.21 19.99 -0.98
N VAL A 270 -1.40 19.84 -2.28
CA VAL A 270 -0.35 19.66 -3.27
C VAL A 270 -0.35 20.86 -4.21
N ASP A 271 0.80 21.52 -4.33
CA ASP A 271 0.97 22.70 -5.19
C ASP A 271 -0.12 23.77 -5.00
N GLY A 272 -0.47 24.00 -3.73
CA GLY A 272 -1.46 25.00 -3.32
C GLY A 272 -2.92 24.59 -3.51
N LYS A 273 -3.20 23.35 -3.94
CA LYS A 273 -4.56 22.83 -4.11
C LYS A 273 -4.81 21.65 -3.18
N ALA A 274 -5.97 21.63 -2.53
CA ALA A 274 -6.42 20.45 -1.80
C ALA A 274 -6.63 19.29 -2.78
N LEU A 275 -6.22 18.08 -2.41
CA LEU A 275 -6.40 16.90 -3.25
C LEU A 275 -7.88 16.48 -3.40
N TRP A 276 -8.72 16.83 -2.44
CA TRP A 276 -10.16 16.62 -2.50
C TRP A 276 -10.90 17.74 -1.76
N GLU A 277 -12.20 17.85 -2.00
CA GLU A 277 -13.06 18.76 -1.24
C GLU A 277 -13.19 18.28 0.21
N SER A 278 -13.05 19.22 1.14
CA SER A 278 -13.23 18.96 2.56
C SER A 278 -14.66 18.49 2.84
N GLN A 279 -14.78 17.38 3.56
CA GLN A 279 -16.07 16.85 4.00
C GLN A 279 -16.20 16.99 5.52
N ALA A 280 -17.29 17.60 5.97
CA ALA A 280 -17.62 17.64 7.38
C ALA A 280 -17.90 16.22 7.89
N ILE A 281 -17.33 15.89 9.05
CA ILE A 281 -17.48 14.59 9.70
C ILE A 281 -17.21 14.72 11.21
N SER A 282 -18.00 14.02 12.02
CA SER A 282 -17.91 14.10 13.48
C SER A 282 -17.35 12.83 14.11
N LEU A 283 -16.46 13.00 15.09
CA LEU A 283 -16.03 11.91 15.98
C LEU A 283 -17.05 11.70 17.10
N PRO A 284 -17.15 10.49 17.70
CA PRO A 284 -17.89 10.31 18.95
C PRO A 284 -17.35 11.26 20.03
N ASP A 285 -18.21 12.11 20.63
CA ASP A 285 -17.78 13.01 21.70
C ASP A 285 -17.59 12.25 23.01
N LEU A 286 -16.35 12.03 23.42
CA LEU A 286 -16.05 11.30 24.65
C LEU A 286 -16.38 12.11 25.92
N ASN A 287 -16.83 13.36 25.83
CA ASN A 287 -17.44 14.07 26.96
C ASN A 287 -18.90 13.62 27.20
N ASP A 288 -19.59 13.14 26.18
CA ASP A 288 -20.93 12.58 26.32
C ASP A 288 -20.86 11.16 26.88
N SER A 289 -21.71 10.88 27.86
CA SER A 289 -21.83 9.55 28.45
C SER A 289 -22.29 8.48 27.47
N ALA A 290 -23.06 8.81 26.43
CA ALA A 290 -23.56 7.84 25.45
C ALA A 290 -22.38 7.17 24.70
N TRP A 291 -21.48 7.96 24.14
CA TRP A 291 -20.29 7.47 23.44
C TRP A 291 -19.20 7.00 24.40
N ARG A 292 -18.93 7.78 25.46
CA ARG A 292 -17.89 7.43 26.45
C ARG A 292 -18.16 6.11 27.14
N ASN A 293 -19.41 5.82 27.52
CA ASN A 293 -19.73 4.57 28.21
C ASN A 293 -19.57 3.37 27.28
N ALA A 294 -20.00 3.47 26.02
CA ALA A 294 -19.85 2.41 25.04
C ALA A 294 -18.37 2.08 24.79
N LEU A 295 -17.53 3.11 24.62
CA LEU A 295 -16.10 3.00 24.31
C LEU A 295 -15.20 2.79 25.54
N ARG A 296 -15.73 2.49 26.73
CA ARG A 296 -14.87 2.17 27.89
C ARG A 296 -13.97 0.97 27.58
N LEU A 297 -12.74 1.00 28.08
CA LEU A 297 -11.80 -0.12 27.94
C LEU A 297 -12.38 -1.43 28.50
N ASP A 298 -13.18 -1.37 29.57
CA ASP A 298 -13.89 -2.54 30.15
C ASP A 298 -14.90 -3.18 29.18
N ASN A 299 -15.35 -2.45 28.16
CA ASN A 299 -16.24 -2.94 27.12
C ASN A 299 -15.49 -3.48 25.90
N PHE A 300 -14.18 -3.25 25.80
CA PHE A 300 -13.33 -3.77 24.73
C PHE A 300 -13.02 -5.26 24.93
N VAL A 301 -14.08 -6.07 24.93
CA VAL A 301 -14.06 -7.51 25.18
C VAL A 301 -14.93 -8.18 24.13
N PHE A 302 -14.34 -9.07 23.34
CA PHE A 302 -15.07 -9.87 22.34
C PHE A 302 -16.24 -10.63 23.00
N PRO A 303 -17.46 -10.65 22.42
CA PRO A 303 -17.83 -10.20 21.07
C PRO A 303 -18.30 -8.73 20.98
N TYR A 304 -17.83 -7.85 21.87
CA TYR A 304 -18.00 -6.39 21.83
C TYR A 304 -19.44 -5.89 21.93
N LEU A 305 -20.35 -6.67 22.51
CA LEU A 305 -21.80 -6.36 22.59
C LEU A 305 -22.14 -5.05 23.32
N ARG A 306 -21.22 -4.53 24.13
CA ARG A 306 -21.41 -3.28 24.91
C ARG A 306 -20.80 -2.05 24.25
N MET A 307 -20.26 -2.19 23.04
CA MET A 307 -19.57 -1.13 22.31
C MET A 307 -20.40 -0.50 21.18
N ASP A 308 -21.65 -0.90 20.98
CA ASP A 308 -22.51 -0.26 19.99
C ASP A 308 -22.69 1.23 20.33
N ILE A 309 -22.57 2.08 19.32
CA ILE A 309 -22.72 3.53 19.47
C ILE A 309 -23.89 4.06 18.64
N GLN A 310 -24.50 5.13 19.13
CA GLN A 310 -25.33 6.00 18.30
C GLN A 310 -24.46 6.75 17.29
N THR A 311 -25.05 7.17 16.17
CA THR A 311 -24.38 7.98 15.16
C THR A 311 -23.80 9.24 15.83
N PRO A 312 -22.48 9.47 15.75
CA PRO A 312 -21.86 10.72 16.20
C PRO A 312 -22.52 11.96 15.60
N GLN A 313 -22.67 13.02 16.40
CA GLN A 313 -23.42 14.22 16.04
C GLN A 313 -22.54 15.47 15.92
N PRO A 314 -22.88 16.43 15.04
CA PRO A 314 -23.86 16.27 13.95
C PRO A 314 -23.36 15.22 12.94
N PHE A 315 -24.27 14.43 12.38
CA PHE A 315 -23.92 13.45 11.34
C PHE A 315 -23.95 14.07 9.95
N HIS A 316 -23.24 13.45 9.01
CA HIS A 316 -23.14 13.94 7.64
C HIS A 316 -23.39 12.82 6.62
N ILE A 317 -24.15 13.17 5.59
CA ILE A 317 -24.42 12.27 4.47
C ILE A 317 -23.29 12.39 3.44
N ASP A 318 -22.84 11.25 2.92
CA ASP A 318 -22.01 11.20 1.73
C ASP A 318 -22.87 11.53 0.49
N GLU A 319 -22.83 12.80 0.09
CA GLU A 319 -23.53 13.29 -1.11
C GLU A 319 -22.76 13.01 -2.41
N THR A 320 -21.61 12.33 -2.35
CA THR A 320 -20.83 12.02 -3.55
C THR A 320 -21.68 11.18 -4.51
N GLY A 321 -21.84 11.67 -5.73
CA GLY A 321 -22.48 10.95 -6.83
C GLY A 321 -21.55 9.92 -7.46
N ALA A 322 -22.12 8.88 -8.06
CA ALA A 322 -21.32 7.90 -8.79
C ALA A 322 -20.63 8.56 -10.00
N PRO A 323 -19.32 8.33 -10.22
CA PRO A 323 -18.64 8.81 -11.42
C PRO A 323 -19.20 8.10 -12.66
N SER A 324 -18.91 8.65 -13.84
CA SER A 324 -19.27 7.97 -15.10
C SER A 324 -18.57 6.63 -15.20
N ALA A 325 -19.32 5.57 -15.53
CA ALA A 325 -18.74 4.25 -15.79
C ALA A 325 -17.69 4.26 -16.92
N SER A 326 -17.80 5.21 -17.87
CA SER A 326 -16.80 5.39 -18.93
C SER A 326 -15.41 5.79 -18.43
N ASN A 327 -15.29 6.30 -17.19
CA ASN A 327 -13.99 6.60 -16.61
C ASN A 327 -13.18 5.32 -16.34
N ARG A 328 -13.85 4.17 -16.21
CA ARG A 328 -13.21 2.87 -16.03
C ARG A 328 -12.24 2.55 -17.16
N ASP A 329 -12.64 2.79 -18.41
CA ASP A 329 -11.84 2.45 -19.57
C ASP A 329 -10.57 3.30 -19.63
N ARG A 330 -10.64 4.57 -19.20
CA ARG A 330 -9.45 5.43 -19.04
C ARG A 330 -8.51 4.92 -17.93
N ILE A 331 -9.05 4.40 -16.83
CA ILE A 331 -8.26 3.94 -15.69
C ILE A 331 -7.54 2.62 -15.99
N LEU A 332 -8.24 1.67 -16.62
CA LEU A 332 -7.67 0.36 -16.94
C LEU A 332 -6.87 0.39 -18.25
N GLY A 333 -7.22 1.29 -19.16
CA GLY A 333 -6.71 1.29 -20.52
C GLY A 333 -7.19 0.08 -21.30
N ASP A 334 -6.60 -0.06 -22.49
CA ASP A 334 -6.68 -1.22 -23.37
C ASP A 334 -5.23 -1.65 -23.65
N PRO A 335 -4.59 -2.41 -22.73
CA PRO A 335 -3.20 -2.78 -22.86
C PRO A 335 -3.00 -3.85 -23.95
N GLU A 336 -1.90 -3.76 -24.68
CA GLU A 336 -1.52 -4.74 -25.72
C GLU A 336 -0.09 -5.22 -25.44
N MET A 337 0.09 -6.52 -25.17
CA MET A 337 1.37 -7.07 -24.73
C MET A 337 2.28 -7.38 -25.91
N GLU A 338 3.53 -6.91 -25.83
CA GLU A 338 4.56 -7.28 -26.80
C GLU A 338 5.85 -7.75 -26.12
N LEU A 339 6.48 -8.78 -26.70
CA LEU A 339 7.75 -9.33 -26.21
C LEU A 339 8.84 -9.15 -27.25
N ASN A 340 9.98 -8.59 -26.85
CA ASN A 340 11.09 -8.39 -27.79
C ASN A 340 11.78 -9.70 -28.25
N LYS A 341 11.48 -10.83 -27.61
CA LYS A 341 12.04 -12.16 -27.90
C LYS A 341 10.95 -13.22 -27.76
N SER A 342 10.78 -14.04 -28.79
CA SER A 342 9.95 -15.26 -28.76
C SER A 342 10.74 -16.54 -28.43
N SER A 343 12.06 -16.44 -28.35
CA SER A 343 12.93 -17.53 -27.90
C SER A 343 14.22 -17.02 -27.25
N VAL A 344 14.74 -17.81 -26.31
CA VAL A 344 15.99 -17.55 -25.60
C VAL A 344 16.86 -18.80 -25.55
N LYS A 345 18.18 -18.61 -25.57
CA LYS A 345 19.17 -19.68 -25.45
C LYS A 345 19.95 -19.49 -24.16
N VAL A 346 19.87 -20.47 -23.27
CA VAL A 346 20.52 -20.42 -21.96
C VAL A 346 21.61 -21.50 -21.88
N GLY A 347 22.86 -21.06 -21.87
CA GLY A 347 24.01 -21.87 -21.52
C GLY A 347 24.15 -22.04 -20.00
N TYR A 348 24.38 -23.27 -19.56
CA TYR A 348 24.69 -23.57 -18.16
C TYR A 348 25.89 -24.51 -18.05
N THR A 349 26.60 -24.48 -16.94
CA THR A 349 27.81 -25.28 -16.71
C THR A 349 27.61 -26.30 -15.58
N LYS A 350 28.42 -27.37 -15.55
CA LYS A 350 28.37 -28.37 -14.47
C LYS A 350 28.78 -27.81 -13.11
N ASP A 351 29.62 -26.77 -13.07
CA ASP A 351 30.08 -26.08 -11.87
C ASP A 351 29.05 -25.11 -11.28
N GLY A 352 27.83 -25.04 -11.84
CA GLY A 352 26.70 -24.33 -11.22
C GLY A 352 26.40 -22.96 -11.79
N SER A 353 27.02 -22.54 -12.91
CA SER A 353 26.73 -21.23 -13.52
C SER A 353 25.72 -21.33 -14.66
N SER A 354 24.86 -20.32 -14.80
CA SER A 354 23.93 -20.12 -15.92
C SER A 354 24.10 -18.69 -16.41
N ASN A 355 24.05 -18.45 -17.73
CA ASN A 355 23.82 -17.09 -18.20
C ASN A 355 22.36 -16.68 -17.94
N VAL A 356 22.11 -15.38 -18.02
CA VAL A 356 20.80 -14.77 -17.86
C VAL A 356 20.42 -14.13 -19.18
N GLU A 357 19.24 -14.48 -19.69
CA GLU A 357 18.63 -13.86 -20.86
C GLU A 357 17.54 -12.89 -20.41
N VAL A 358 17.65 -11.63 -20.84
CA VAL A 358 16.63 -10.61 -20.55
C VAL A 358 15.65 -10.52 -21.71
N VAL A 359 14.36 -10.61 -21.39
CA VAL A 359 13.21 -10.35 -22.27
C VAL A 359 12.54 -9.07 -21.78
N ARG A 360 12.22 -8.17 -22.71
CA ARG A 360 11.49 -6.93 -22.44
C ARG A 360 10.02 -7.17 -22.74
N VAL A 361 9.18 -6.76 -21.80
CA VAL A 361 7.72 -6.72 -21.93
C VAL A 361 7.33 -5.28 -22.18
N SER A 362 6.63 -5.03 -23.29
CA SER A 362 6.12 -3.71 -23.66
C SER A 362 4.59 -3.68 -23.60
N ASN A 363 4.03 -2.49 -23.43
CA ASN A 363 2.63 -2.21 -23.65
C ASN A 363 2.51 -1.28 -24.86
N ASP A 364 2.08 -1.79 -26.01
CA ASP A 364 1.89 -1.01 -27.24
C ASP A 364 0.48 -0.37 -27.30
N GLY A 365 -0.39 -0.77 -26.35
CA GLY A 365 -1.69 -0.18 -26.10
C GLY A 365 -1.64 0.96 -25.08
N THR A 366 -2.69 1.06 -24.25
CA THR A 366 -2.84 2.14 -23.26
C THR A 366 -2.85 1.63 -21.82
N GLY A 367 -2.67 2.53 -20.85
CA GLY A 367 -2.76 2.22 -19.43
C GLY A 367 -1.61 1.36 -18.89
N VAL A 368 -1.87 0.66 -17.79
CA VAL A 368 -0.87 -0.20 -17.11
C VAL A 368 -1.11 -1.65 -17.50
N LEU A 369 -0.09 -2.27 -18.10
CA LEU A 369 -0.06 -3.70 -18.36
C LEU A 369 0.66 -4.40 -17.20
N ALA A 370 -0.08 -5.17 -16.40
CA ALA A 370 0.50 -6.06 -15.41
C ALA A 370 0.74 -7.45 -16.01
N TRP A 371 1.95 -8.01 -15.85
CA TRP A 371 2.31 -9.30 -16.45
C TRP A 371 2.75 -10.31 -15.39
N TYR A 372 2.62 -11.61 -15.72
CA TYR A 372 3.02 -12.73 -14.87
C TYR A 372 3.63 -13.87 -15.67
N ALA A 373 4.82 -14.35 -15.28
CA ALA A 373 5.61 -15.33 -16.03
C ALA A 373 5.64 -16.71 -15.37
N VAL A 374 5.18 -17.72 -16.09
CA VAL A 374 5.10 -19.12 -15.63
C VAL A 374 6.07 -20.00 -16.44
N PRO A 375 7.10 -20.59 -15.82
CA PRO A 375 7.96 -21.56 -16.50
C PRO A 375 7.26 -22.91 -16.63
N SER A 376 7.41 -23.58 -17.77
CA SER A 376 6.87 -24.92 -18.00
C SER A 376 7.65 -26.04 -17.30
N ALA A 377 8.81 -25.72 -16.71
CA ALA A 377 9.64 -26.69 -16.00
C ALA A 377 10.38 -26.05 -14.81
N SER A 378 10.56 -26.84 -13.74
CA SER A 378 11.19 -26.39 -12.48
C SER A 378 12.67 -26.01 -12.62
N TRP A 379 13.32 -26.41 -13.71
CA TRP A 379 14.71 -26.05 -14.00
C TRP A 379 14.85 -24.70 -14.71
N ILE A 380 13.73 -24.09 -15.14
CA ILE A 380 13.71 -22.73 -15.68
C ILE A 380 13.45 -21.77 -14.52
N SER A 381 14.39 -20.86 -14.30
CA SER A 381 14.28 -19.79 -13.30
C SER A 381 13.87 -18.50 -13.99
N VAL A 382 12.85 -17.83 -13.44
CA VAL A 382 12.37 -16.52 -13.89
C VAL A 382 12.36 -15.51 -12.75
N THR A 383 12.91 -14.33 -12.98
CA THR A 383 12.90 -13.23 -11.99
C THR A 383 13.00 -11.85 -12.66
N PRO A 384 12.30 -10.82 -12.15
CA PRO A 384 11.05 -10.99 -11.43
C PRO A 384 10.05 -11.77 -12.29
N TYR A 385 9.17 -12.55 -11.67
CA TYR A 385 8.12 -13.27 -12.39
C TYR A 385 6.83 -12.45 -12.54
N THR A 386 6.81 -11.22 -12.08
CA THR A 386 5.72 -10.26 -12.32
C THR A 386 6.24 -8.83 -12.27
N GLY A 387 5.55 -7.92 -12.95
CA GLY A 387 5.84 -6.50 -12.96
C GLY A 387 4.84 -5.77 -13.85
N VAL A 388 5.21 -4.55 -14.25
CA VAL A 388 4.41 -3.74 -15.19
C VAL A 388 5.19 -3.31 -16.43
N ALA A 389 4.43 -3.02 -17.49
CA ALA A 389 4.79 -2.13 -18.59
C ALA A 389 3.68 -1.07 -18.72
N VAL A 390 3.97 0.11 -19.26
CA VAL A 390 2.98 1.19 -19.38
C VAL A 390 2.88 1.72 -20.80
N GLY A 391 1.66 1.99 -21.25
CA GLY A 391 1.37 2.61 -22.54
C GLY A 391 1.93 4.03 -22.61
N ASP A 392 2.04 4.60 -23.80
CA ASP A 392 2.57 5.95 -24.00
C ASP A 392 1.60 7.07 -23.58
N ASP A 393 0.32 6.72 -23.39
CA ASP A 393 -0.75 7.58 -22.90
C ASP A 393 -0.58 8.03 -21.46
N LEU A 394 0.03 7.19 -20.62
CA LEU A 394 0.30 7.53 -19.23
C LEU A 394 1.40 8.59 -19.14
N PRO A 395 1.20 9.68 -18.37
CA PRO A 395 2.15 10.78 -18.31
C PRO A 395 3.45 10.34 -17.62
N CYS A 396 4.54 11.05 -17.92
CA CYS A 396 5.80 10.90 -17.22
C CYS A 396 6.34 12.28 -16.85
N GLU A 397 6.76 12.47 -15.61
CA GLU A 397 7.28 13.76 -15.16
C GLU A 397 8.53 14.15 -15.94
N ARG A 398 8.65 15.44 -16.28
CA ARG A 398 9.75 15.94 -17.09
C ARG A 398 11.09 15.71 -16.37
N GLY A 399 11.98 14.95 -17.02
CA GLY A 399 13.31 14.64 -16.48
C GLY A 399 13.37 13.34 -15.68
N ALA A 400 12.25 12.65 -15.50
CA ALA A 400 12.23 11.30 -14.97
C ALA A 400 12.75 10.29 -16.01
N PRO A 401 13.36 9.18 -15.56
CA PRO A 401 13.75 8.07 -16.43
C PRO A 401 12.49 7.27 -16.81
N CYS A 402 11.76 7.74 -17.83
CA CYS A 402 10.52 7.15 -18.34
C CYS A 402 10.74 5.78 -19.04
N ASP A 403 11.42 4.83 -18.39
CA ASP A 403 11.50 3.45 -18.87
C ASP A 403 10.11 2.82 -18.72
N ARG A 404 9.45 2.56 -19.85
CA ARG A 404 8.06 2.07 -19.90
C ARG A 404 7.95 0.55 -19.98
N VAL A 405 9.08 -0.15 -20.02
CA VAL A 405 9.10 -1.61 -20.25
C VAL A 405 9.31 -2.41 -18.97
N GLY A 406 8.64 -3.55 -18.90
CA GLY A 406 8.94 -4.62 -17.95
C GLY A 406 10.20 -5.40 -18.36
N LYS A 407 10.88 -5.99 -17.38
CA LYS A 407 12.07 -6.82 -17.60
C LYS A 407 11.87 -8.18 -16.95
N LEU A 408 11.97 -9.23 -17.75
CA LEU A 408 11.91 -10.63 -17.33
C LEU A 408 13.27 -11.27 -17.58
N GLU A 409 13.93 -11.73 -16.51
CA GLU A 409 15.17 -12.48 -16.62
C GLU A 409 14.89 -13.98 -16.61
N ILE A 410 15.45 -14.69 -17.58
CA ILE A 410 15.31 -16.14 -17.75
C ILE A 410 16.70 -16.77 -17.60
N SER A 411 16.80 -17.76 -16.70
CA SER A 411 18.01 -18.53 -16.47
C SER A 411 17.68 -19.99 -16.15
N VAL A 412 18.70 -20.81 -15.90
CA VAL A 412 18.54 -22.22 -15.53
C VAL A 412 18.93 -22.45 -14.08
N ASP A 413 18.06 -23.10 -13.31
CA ASP A 413 18.42 -23.70 -12.01
C ASP A 413 19.24 -24.97 -12.26
N VAL A 414 20.56 -24.83 -12.13
CA VAL A 414 21.52 -25.91 -12.42
C VAL A 414 21.34 -27.12 -11.49
N SER A 415 20.73 -26.94 -10.32
CA SER A 415 20.45 -28.04 -9.39
C SER A 415 19.29 -28.94 -9.85
N LYS A 416 18.41 -28.42 -10.72
CA LYS A 416 17.21 -29.09 -11.19
C LYS A 416 17.27 -29.48 -12.67
N VAL A 417 18.17 -28.88 -13.45
CA VAL A 417 18.26 -29.14 -14.89
C VAL A 417 18.81 -30.55 -15.17
N PRO A 418 18.10 -31.37 -15.95
CA PRO A 418 18.63 -32.68 -16.31
C PRO A 418 19.77 -32.57 -17.34
N SER A 419 20.72 -33.52 -17.33
CA SER A 419 21.93 -33.45 -18.15
C SER A 419 21.67 -33.41 -19.66
N GLY A 420 22.37 -32.51 -20.37
CA GLY A 420 22.35 -32.39 -21.82
C GLY A 420 21.48 -31.22 -22.30
N ARG A 421 21.16 -31.20 -23.59
CA ARG A 421 20.26 -30.18 -24.15
C ARG A 421 18.84 -30.40 -23.65
N ARG A 422 18.18 -29.33 -23.24
CA ARG A 422 16.78 -29.34 -22.80
C ARG A 422 16.05 -28.19 -23.46
N SER A 423 14.75 -28.38 -23.67
CA SER A 423 13.86 -27.34 -24.16
C SER A 423 12.66 -27.27 -23.23
N GLY A 424 12.18 -26.06 -23.01
CA GLY A 424 10.97 -25.75 -22.26
C GLY A 424 10.45 -24.39 -22.71
N ALA A 425 9.60 -23.78 -21.91
CA ALA A 425 8.97 -22.52 -22.24
C ALA A 425 8.74 -21.68 -20.98
N VAL A 426 8.58 -20.37 -21.20
CA VAL A 426 7.99 -19.46 -20.22
C VAL A 426 6.76 -18.84 -20.88
N THR A 427 5.60 -19.04 -20.29
CA THR A 427 4.36 -18.36 -20.69
C THR A 427 4.27 -17.06 -19.91
N VAL A 428 4.16 -15.93 -20.61
CA VAL A 428 3.92 -14.62 -20.01
C VAL A 428 2.46 -14.29 -20.20
N HIS A 429 1.72 -14.15 -19.11
CA HIS A 429 0.31 -13.78 -19.11
C HIS A 429 0.16 -12.27 -18.90
N MET A 430 -0.75 -11.65 -19.65
CA MET A 430 -1.24 -10.30 -19.34
C MET A 430 -2.38 -10.42 -18.33
N LEU A 431 -2.12 -10.01 -17.09
CA LEU A 431 -3.08 -10.14 -16.00
C LEU A 431 -4.30 -9.24 -16.23
N GLY A 432 -5.50 -9.76 -15.94
CA GLY A 432 -6.77 -9.07 -16.21
C GLY A 432 -7.33 -9.31 -17.61
N SER A 433 -6.68 -10.18 -18.40
CA SER A 433 -7.12 -10.64 -19.72
C SER A 433 -6.86 -12.15 -19.89
N ASP A 434 -7.30 -12.71 -21.01
CA ASP A 434 -6.96 -14.08 -21.42
C ASP A 434 -5.71 -14.15 -22.32
N GLU A 435 -5.01 -13.02 -22.54
CA GLU A 435 -3.85 -12.95 -23.43
C GLU A 435 -2.58 -13.53 -22.79
N GLU A 436 -1.85 -14.33 -23.57
CA GLU A 436 -0.57 -14.91 -23.18
C GLU A 436 0.38 -15.04 -24.37
N ILE A 437 1.68 -14.91 -24.12
CA ILE A 437 2.73 -15.11 -25.12
C ILE A 437 3.76 -16.11 -24.59
N GLU A 438 4.08 -17.12 -25.40
CA GLU A 438 5.07 -18.14 -25.06
C GLU A 438 6.48 -17.77 -25.55
N ILE A 439 7.47 -17.86 -24.66
CA ILE A 439 8.90 -17.73 -24.95
C ILE A 439 9.52 -19.12 -24.92
N LYS A 440 10.07 -19.60 -26.04
CA LYS A 440 10.79 -20.88 -26.08
C LYS A 440 12.15 -20.77 -25.39
N VAL A 441 12.45 -21.71 -24.50
CA VAL A 441 13.72 -21.76 -23.76
C VAL A 441 14.53 -22.97 -24.22
N ASP A 442 15.65 -22.73 -24.88
CA ASP A 442 16.64 -23.76 -25.23
C ASP A 442 17.82 -23.72 -24.25
N ALA A 443 17.89 -24.71 -23.35
CA ALA A 443 18.97 -24.85 -22.38
C ALA A 443 20.05 -25.81 -22.88
N THR A 444 21.31 -25.37 -22.88
CA THR A 444 22.45 -26.17 -23.34
C THR A 444 23.55 -26.22 -22.30
N GLN A 445 23.99 -27.42 -21.93
CA GLN A 445 25.16 -27.58 -21.08
C GLN A 445 26.43 -27.20 -21.88
N VAL A 446 27.11 -26.16 -21.46
CA VAL A 446 28.38 -25.71 -22.04
C VAL A 446 29.55 -26.23 -21.23
N GLN A 447 30.58 -26.75 -21.91
CA GLN A 447 31.86 -27.07 -21.27
C GLN A 447 32.71 -25.81 -21.21
N ARG A 448 33.23 -25.45 -20.03
CA ARG A 448 34.37 -24.53 -19.97
C ARG A 448 35.55 -25.25 -20.62
N VAL A 449 35.97 -24.81 -21.80
CA VAL A 449 37.26 -25.22 -22.35
C VAL A 449 38.31 -24.54 -21.48
N GLY A 450 38.93 -25.29 -20.57
CA GLY A 450 40.11 -24.81 -19.88
C GLY A 450 41.18 -24.49 -20.92
N VAL A 451 41.79 -23.31 -20.84
CA VAL A 451 42.96 -23.00 -21.66
C VAL A 451 44.00 -24.08 -21.36
N PRO A 452 44.47 -24.87 -22.35
CA PRO A 452 45.53 -25.82 -22.12
C PRO A 452 46.77 -25.06 -21.62
N GLY A 453 47.20 -25.29 -20.38
CA GLY A 453 48.45 -24.77 -19.85
C GLY A 453 48.41 -23.93 -18.57
N VAL A 454 47.26 -23.74 -17.90
CA VAL A 454 47.24 -23.09 -16.56
C VAL A 454 46.98 -24.12 -15.48
N THR A 455 48.05 -24.70 -14.93
CA THR A 455 48.04 -25.32 -13.60
C THR A 455 47.78 -24.24 -12.55
N ARG A 456 46.71 -24.38 -11.76
CA ARG A 456 46.58 -23.63 -10.50
C ARG A 456 47.62 -24.20 -9.53
N ASN A 457 48.58 -23.37 -9.12
CA ASN A 457 49.45 -23.63 -7.97
C ASN A 457 48.67 -23.51 -6.67
#